data_AF-A0A916GMX5-F1
#
_entry.id   AF-A0A916GMX5-F1
#
_cell.length_a   1.000
_cell.length_b   1.000
_cell.length_c   1.000
_cell.angle_alpha   90.00
_cell.angle_beta   90.00
_cell.angle_gamma   90.00
#
_symmetry.space_group_name_H-M   'P 1'
#
loop_
_entity.id
_entity.type
_entity.pdbx_description
1 polymer ?
#
loop_
_entity_poly.entity_id
_entity_poly.type
_entity_poly.pdbx_seq_one_letter_code
_entity_poly.pdbx_strand_id
1 'polypeptide(L)'
;MQSANLQTTLRQLRLSGLARTLDLRVQEATANRLAPVEFLELILQDEVNVRRERLLARRTKNADFHRLKTLEDFDWRFNPALPRKALYDLAAGQFIREGTDVLFLGPPGVGKTQLAQALGYEAIKLGFQVLYRSIFDLVRDFLKDEAFQQQDRVLRKYLKPDVLIVDDMGLKALPQHAGEYLLEVVMRRYENRSTIMTSNRPIEDWGKLLGDVPAASAILDRFLHHAQTIAITGRSYRLKDQAVSPEARKARKPLTEEVAA
;
A
#
# COMPACT_ATOMS: atom_id res chain seq x y z
N MET A 1 -29.42 17.19 -33.31
CA MET A 1 -28.23 17.73 -34.02
C MET A 1 -27.21 18.44 -33.12
N GLN A 2 -27.62 19.10 -32.02
CA GLN A 2 -26.70 19.82 -31.10
C GLN A 2 -25.80 18.92 -30.23
N SER A 3 -26.16 17.65 -30.02
CA SER A 3 -25.45 16.71 -29.13
C SER A 3 -24.16 16.10 -29.72
N ALA A 4 -24.04 15.99 -31.04
CA ALA A 4 -22.87 15.36 -31.68
C ALA A 4 -21.59 16.22 -31.59
N ASN A 5 -21.74 17.55 -31.71
CA ASN A 5 -20.62 18.48 -31.59
C ASN A 5 -20.11 18.51 -30.13
N LEU A 6 -21.04 18.56 -29.17
CA LEU A 6 -20.71 18.54 -27.75
C LEU A 6 -19.95 17.26 -27.35
N GLN A 7 -20.42 16.07 -27.75
CA GLN A 7 -19.67 14.83 -27.46
C GLN A 7 -18.27 14.82 -28.08
N THR A 8 -18.10 15.41 -29.28
CA THR A 8 -16.79 15.52 -29.94
C THR A 8 -15.86 16.45 -29.16
N THR A 9 -16.34 17.62 -28.74
CA THR A 9 -15.60 18.57 -27.90
C THR A 9 -15.21 17.95 -26.55
N LEU A 10 -16.12 17.22 -25.91
CA LEU A 10 -15.84 16.54 -24.63
C LEU A 10 -14.72 15.49 -24.75
N ARG A 11 -14.65 14.78 -25.88
CA ARG A 11 -13.54 13.85 -26.16
C ARG A 11 -12.23 14.59 -26.38
N GLN A 12 -12.24 15.70 -27.13
CA GLN A 12 -11.05 16.52 -27.33
C GLN A 12 -10.49 17.09 -26.02
N LEU A 13 -11.37 17.54 -25.12
CA LEU A 13 -11.02 18.04 -23.79
C LEU A 13 -10.73 16.93 -22.76
N ARG A 14 -10.84 15.65 -23.15
CA ARG A 14 -10.67 14.47 -22.28
C ARG A 14 -11.60 14.49 -21.05
N LEU A 15 -12.84 14.93 -21.23
CA LEU A 15 -13.89 15.00 -20.21
C LEU A 15 -14.76 13.74 -20.22
N SER A 16 -14.13 12.59 -19.98
CA SER A 16 -14.76 11.27 -20.14
C SER A 16 -15.83 10.94 -19.09
N GLY A 17 -15.71 11.49 -17.89
CA GLY A 17 -16.71 11.34 -16.83
C GLY A 17 -17.99 12.10 -17.16
N LEU A 18 -17.82 13.34 -17.61
CA LEU A 18 -18.92 14.18 -18.09
C LEU A 18 -19.58 13.58 -19.34
N ALA A 19 -18.79 13.13 -20.32
CA ALA A 19 -19.33 12.52 -21.54
C ALA A 19 -20.22 11.29 -21.28
N ARG A 20 -20.01 10.56 -20.18
CA ARG A 20 -20.80 9.38 -19.79
C ARG A 20 -22.09 9.76 -19.05
N THR A 21 -22.08 10.86 -18.30
CA THR A 21 -23.16 11.25 -17.37
C THR A 21 -24.01 12.40 -17.88
N LEU A 22 -23.58 13.09 -18.94
CA LEU A 22 -24.21 14.30 -19.48
C LEU A 22 -25.72 14.15 -19.68
N ASP A 23 -26.16 13.11 -20.36
CA ASP A 23 -27.58 12.94 -20.70
C ASP A 23 -28.45 12.80 -19.44
N LEU A 24 -27.95 12.10 -18.42
CA LEU A 24 -28.60 11.96 -17.12
C LEU A 24 -28.61 13.30 -16.37
N ARG A 25 -27.50 14.04 -16.36
CA ARG A 25 -27.40 15.34 -15.70
C ARG A 25 -28.26 16.42 -16.35
N VAL A 26 -28.44 16.38 -17.68
CA VAL A 26 -29.34 17.29 -18.40
C VAL A 26 -30.80 17.04 -18.02
N GLN A 27 -31.20 15.77 -17.88
CA GLN A 27 -32.55 15.41 -17.41
C GLN A 27 -32.76 15.85 -15.96
N GLU A 28 -31.78 15.61 -15.08
CA GLU A 28 -31.81 16.04 -13.68
C GLU A 28 -31.90 17.57 -13.54
N ALA A 29 -31.13 18.32 -14.32
CA ALA A 29 -31.18 19.78 -14.34
C ALA A 29 -32.54 20.32 -14.79
N THR A 30 -33.15 19.66 -15.77
CA THR A 30 -34.48 20.03 -16.27
C THR A 30 -35.57 19.72 -15.23
N ALA A 31 -35.50 18.55 -14.59
CA ALA A 31 -36.48 18.13 -13.59
C ALA A 31 -36.41 18.99 -12.31
N ASN A 32 -35.20 19.30 -11.84
CA ASN A 32 -34.98 20.05 -10.61
C ASN A 32 -34.88 21.57 -10.81
N ARG A 33 -34.98 22.05 -12.07
CA ARG A 33 -34.85 23.47 -12.45
C ARG A 33 -33.57 24.12 -11.89
N LEU A 34 -32.45 23.41 -12.03
CA LEU A 34 -31.15 23.88 -11.54
C LEU A 34 -30.75 25.18 -12.23
N ALA A 35 -30.12 26.08 -11.48
CA ALA A 35 -29.52 27.27 -12.08
C ALA A 35 -28.36 26.86 -13.03
N PRO A 36 -28.06 27.65 -14.07
CA PRO A 36 -26.98 27.31 -15.02
C PRO A 36 -25.62 27.08 -14.36
N VAL A 37 -25.32 27.83 -13.30
CA VAL A 37 -24.06 27.68 -12.52
C VAL A 37 -24.05 26.37 -11.75
N GLU A 38 -25.15 26.02 -11.07
CA GLU A 38 -25.28 24.76 -10.32
C GLU A 38 -25.15 23.55 -11.26
N PHE A 39 -25.72 23.63 -12.46
CA PHE A 39 -25.55 22.60 -13.47
C PHE A 39 -24.09 22.44 -13.92
N LEU A 40 -23.39 23.56 -14.17
CA LEU A 40 -21.96 23.54 -14.53
C LEU A 40 -21.10 22.94 -13.42
N GLU A 41 -21.36 23.30 -12.16
CA GLU A 41 -20.66 22.72 -11.01
C GLU A 41 -20.88 21.20 -10.93
N LEU A 42 -22.12 20.75 -11.10
CA LEU A 42 -22.49 19.33 -11.04
C LEU A 42 -21.76 18.48 -12.09
N ILE A 43 -21.78 18.92 -13.36
CA ILE A 43 -21.14 18.17 -14.45
C ILE A 43 -19.61 18.18 -14.36
N LEU A 44 -19.02 19.27 -13.84
CA LEU A 44 -17.58 19.34 -13.62
C LEU A 44 -17.17 18.46 -12.43
N GLN A 45 -18.01 18.39 -11.40
CA GLN A 45 -17.78 17.51 -10.25
C GLN A 45 -17.73 16.04 -10.66
N ASP A 46 -18.57 15.60 -11.59
CA ASP A 46 -18.53 14.24 -12.14
C ASP A 46 -17.19 13.91 -12.81
N GLU A 47 -16.65 14.85 -13.60
CA GLU A 47 -15.33 14.67 -14.20
C GLU A 47 -14.21 14.62 -13.14
N VAL A 48 -14.26 15.52 -12.15
CA VAL A 48 -13.30 15.54 -11.05
C VAL A 48 -13.31 14.22 -10.29
N ASN A 49 -14.51 13.68 -10.00
CA ASN A 49 -14.69 12.40 -9.31
C ASN A 49 -14.07 11.25 -10.12
N VAL A 50 -14.37 11.15 -11.42
CA VAL A 50 -13.80 10.12 -12.29
C VAL A 50 -12.28 10.22 -12.40
N ARG A 51 -11.73 11.44 -12.46
CA ARG A 51 -10.27 11.65 -12.47
C ARG A 51 -9.64 11.23 -11.14
N ARG A 52 -10.27 11.56 -10.01
CA ARG A 52 -9.81 11.18 -8.67
C ARG A 52 -9.82 9.66 -8.50
N GLU A 53 -10.89 8.99 -8.90
CA GLU A 53 -11.02 7.52 -8.88
C GLU A 53 -9.94 6.85 -9.74
N ARG A 54 -9.73 7.32 -10.97
CA ARG A 54 -8.68 6.78 -11.86
C ARG A 54 -7.28 6.99 -11.29
N LEU A 55 -7.03 8.15 -10.69
CA LEU A 55 -5.75 8.43 -10.04
C LEU A 55 -5.51 7.49 -8.86
N LEU A 56 -6.53 7.30 -8.02
CA LEU A 56 -6.50 6.39 -6.88
C LEU A 56 -6.24 4.95 -7.34
N ALA A 57 -7.00 4.46 -8.33
CA ALA A 57 -6.83 3.12 -8.89
C ALA A 57 -5.44 2.92 -9.50
N ARG A 58 -4.92 3.90 -10.24
CA ARG A 58 -3.57 3.86 -10.82
C ARG A 58 -2.50 3.82 -9.73
N ARG A 59 -2.61 4.65 -8.69
CA ARG A 59 -1.65 4.66 -7.56
C ARG A 59 -1.70 3.35 -6.78
N THR A 60 -2.89 2.84 -6.52
CA THR A 60 -3.08 1.55 -5.85
C THR A 60 -2.45 0.41 -6.64
N LYS A 61 -2.63 0.40 -7.97
CA LYS A 61 -1.96 -0.57 -8.85
C LYS A 61 -0.44 -0.42 -8.84
N ASN A 62 0.07 0.82 -8.91
CA ASN A 62 1.50 1.08 -8.92
C ASN A 62 2.18 0.78 -7.58
N ALA A 63 1.44 0.82 -6.47
CA ALA A 63 1.94 0.46 -5.16
C ALA A 63 2.25 -1.04 -5.04
N ASP A 64 1.68 -1.88 -5.91
CA ASP A 64 1.98 -3.31 -6.01
C ASP A 64 1.80 -4.08 -4.70
N PHE A 65 0.73 -3.75 -3.96
CA PHE A 65 0.35 -4.46 -2.73
C PHE A 65 0.06 -5.94 -3.03
N HIS A 66 0.60 -6.84 -2.20
CA HIS A 66 0.37 -8.27 -2.37
C HIS A 66 -1.10 -8.66 -2.11
N ARG A 67 -1.70 -8.15 -1.02
CA ARG A 67 -3.11 -8.33 -0.70
C ARG A 67 -3.58 -7.16 0.15
N LEU A 68 -4.18 -6.18 -0.52
CA LEU A 68 -4.66 -4.98 0.14
C LEU A 68 -5.78 -5.34 1.13
N LYS A 69 -5.57 -5.01 2.40
CA LYS A 69 -6.58 -4.96 3.45
C LYS A 69 -6.52 -3.56 4.05
N THR A 70 -7.68 -2.95 4.26
CA THR A 70 -7.76 -1.59 4.80
C THR A 70 -7.63 -1.61 6.33
N LEU A 71 -7.48 -0.43 6.94
CA LEU A 71 -7.53 -0.30 8.41
C LEU A 71 -8.93 -0.67 8.97
N GLU A 72 -9.99 -0.50 8.16
CA GLU A 72 -11.36 -0.84 8.54
C GLU A 72 -11.55 -2.37 8.64
N ASP A 73 -10.84 -3.13 7.79
CA ASP A 73 -10.85 -4.61 7.81
C ASP A 73 -10.05 -5.20 9.00
N PHE A 74 -9.39 -4.36 9.80
CA PHE A 74 -8.54 -4.83 10.90
C PHE A 74 -9.37 -5.18 12.14
N ASP A 75 -9.29 -6.43 12.59
CA ASP A 75 -9.96 -6.88 13.81
C ASP A 75 -9.21 -6.37 15.06
N TRP A 76 -9.57 -5.17 15.50
CA TRP A 76 -9.01 -4.54 16.70
C TRP A 76 -9.33 -5.27 18.01
N ARG A 77 -10.26 -6.22 18.01
CA ARG A 77 -10.56 -7.06 19.18
C ARG A 77 -9.56 -8.21 19.29
N PHE A 78 -8.99 -8.65 18.16
CA PHE A 78 -8.00 -9.72 18.14
C PHE A 78 -6.68 -9.33 18.80
N ASN A 79 -6.26 -8.06 18.64
CA ASN A 79 -5.05 -7.55 19.27
C ASN A 79 -5.30 -6.22 20.00
N PRO A 80 -5.81 -6.26 21.25
CA PRO A 80 -6.14 -5.06 22.02
C PRO A 80 -4.91 -4.27 22.49
N ALA A 81 -3.73 -4.89 22.51
CA ALA A 81 -2.48 -4.25 22.91
C ALA A 81 -1.93 -3.26 21.86
N LEU A 82 -2.52 -3.23 20.66
CA LEU A 82 -2.08 -2.31 19.61
C LEU A 82 -2.44 -0.85 19.95
N PRO A 83 -1.49 0.09 19.82
CA PRO A 83 -1.74 1.50 20.08
C PRO A 83 -2.58 2.10 18.93
N ARG A 84 -3.91 2.02 19.06
CA ARG A 84 -4.85 2.51 18.03
C ARG A 84 -4.62 3.97 17.68
N LYS A 85 -4.42 4.81 18.71
CA LYS A 85 -4.18 6.25 18.52
C LYS A 85 -2.98 6.49 17.61
N ALA A 86 -1.83 5.88 17.91
CA ALA A 86 -0.63 6.01 17.10
C ALA A 86 -0.84 5.52 15.65
N LEU A 87 -1.57 4.43 15.45
CA LEU A 87 -1.88 3.93 14.10
C LEU A 87 -2.78 4.87 13.31
N TYR A 88 -3.77 5.51 13.94
CA TYR A 88 -4.60 6.52 13.29
C TYR A 88 -3.84 7.82 13.03
N ASP A 89 -2.93 8.21 13.93
CA ASP A 89 -2.04 9.36 13.72
C ASP A 89 -1.11 9.11 12.52
N LEU A 90 -0.58 7.89 12.39
CA LEU A 90 0.17 7.48 11.19
C LEU A 90 -0.72 7.47 9.95
N ALA A 91 -1.96 6.99 10.04
CA ALA A 91 -2.91 6.98 8.92
C ALA A 91 -3.27 8.39 8.42
N ALA A 92 -3.19 9.41 9.29
CA ALA A 92 -3.35 10.81 8.92
C ALA A 92 -2.18 11.35 8.07
N GLY A 93 -1.08 10.60 7.96
CA GLY A 93 0.03 10.88 7.06
C GLY A 93 1.00 11.95 7.53
N GLN A 94 0.97 12.32 8.83
CA GLN A 94 1.88 13.31 9.39
C GLN A 94 3.34 12.86 9.23
N PHE A 95 3.62 11.58 9.47
CA PHE A 95 4.96 11.00 9.34
C PHE A 95 5.55 11.18 7.93
N ILE A 96 4.69 11.13 6.89
CA ILE A 96 5.07 11.30 5.47
C ILE A 96 5.51 12.72 5.19
N ARG A 97 4.82 13.70 5.79
CA ARG A 97 5.11 15.13 5.61
C ARG A 97 6.38 15.54 6.35
N GLU A 98 6.64 14.91 7.49
CA GLU A 98 7.83 15.12 8.31
C GLU A 98 9.05 14.34 7.81
N GLY A 99 8.88 13.41 6.85
CA GLY A 99 9.96 12.56 6.36
C GLY A 99 10.46 11.56 7.42
N THR A 100 9.60 11.19 8.37
CA THR A 100 9.91 10.24 9.44
C THR A 100 9.59 8.81 8.99
N ASP A 101 10.26 7.84 9.60
CA ASP A 101 10.13 6.42 9.24
C ASP A 101 9.21 5.67 10.21
N VAL A 102 8.78 4.47 9.82
CA VAL A 102 7.95 3.61 10.69
C VAL A 102 8.49 2.20 10.69
N LEU A 103 8.65 1.62 11.88
CA LEU A 103 9.11 0.24 12.04
C LEU A 103 8.08 -0.60 12.80
N PHE A 104 7.58 -1.64 12.15
CA PHE A 104 6.76 -2.65 12.80
C PHE A 104 7.58 -3.84 13.24
N LEU A 105 7.61 -4.13 14.53
CA LEU A 105 8.31 -5.27 15.13
C LEU A 105 7.33 -6.27 15.75
N GLY A 106 7.65 -7.55 15.72
CA GLY A 106 6.84 -8.57 16.41
C GLY A 106 6.90 -9.95 15.75
N PRO A 107 6.30 -10.98 16.36
CA PRO A 107 6.32 -12.34 15.81
C PRO A 107 5.49 -12.47 14.52
N PRO A 108 5.67 -13.55 13.73
CA PRO A 108 4.91 -13.74 12.50
C PRO A 108 3.40 -13.88 12.77
N GLY A 109 2.59 -13.31 11.88
CA GLY A 109 1.13 -13.44 11.92
C GLY A 109 0.39 -12.48 12.84
N VAL A 110 1.05 -11.51 13.48
CA VAL A 110 0.40 -10.51 14.36
C VAL A 110 -0.19 -9.30 13.64
N GLY A 111 -0.06 -9.22 12.31
CA GLY A 111 -0.66 -8.16 11.49
C GLY A 111 0.28 -7.05 10.98
N LYS A 112 1.60 -7.15 11.18
CA LYS A 112 2.59 -6.15 10.71
C LYS A 112 2.45 -5.77 9.23
N THR A 113 2.55 -6.76 8.34
CA THR A 113 2.36 -6.61 6.88
C THR A 113 1.01 -5.99 6.54
N GLN A 114 -0.05 -6.38 7.24
CA GLN A 114 -1.40 -5.85 7.01
C GLN A 114 -1.47 -4.37 7.39
N LEU A 115 -0.93 -3.99 8.54
CA LEU A 115 -0.89 -2.59 8.98
C LEU A 115 -0.02 -1.73 8.05
N ALA A 116 1.14 -2.22 7.64
CA ALA A 116 2.01 -1.52 6.70
C ALA A 116 1.31 -1.24 5.35
N GLN A 117 0.65 -2.25 4.78
CA GLN A 117 -0.13 -2.08 3.54
C GLN A 117 -1.35 -1.16 3.74
N ALA A 118 -2.03 -1.26 4.89
CA ALA A 118 -3.17 -0.42 5.21
C ALA A 118 -2.77 1.06 5.34
N LEU A 119 -1.67 1.36 6.03
CA LEU A 119 -1.09 2.71 6.09
C LEU A 119 -0.65 3.21 4.72
N GLY A 120 -0.05 2.33 3.90
CA GLY A 120 0.27 2.66 2.51
C GLY A 120 -0.97 3.03 1.70
N TYR A 121 -2.09 2.35 1.93
CA TYR A 121 -3.34 2.67 1.24
C TYR A 121 -3.95 3.99 1.70
N GLU A 122 -3.93 4.29 3.00
CA GLU A 122 -4.35 5.60 3.51
C GLU A 122 -3.46 6.72 2.95
N ALA A 123 -2.15 6.51 2.84
CA ALA A 123 -1.24 7.44 2.17
C ALA A 123 -1.63 7.69 0.70
N ILE A 124 -2.05 6.65 -0.03
CA ILE A 124 -2.54 6.80 -1.42
C ILE A 124 -3.83 7.64 -1.47
N LYS A 125 -4.75 7.46 -0.52
CA LYS A 125 -5.97 8.29 -0.41
C LYS A 125 -5.64 9.75 -0.13
N LEU A 126 -4.62 10.02 0.70
CA LEU A 126 -4.10 11.36 0.98
C LEU A 126 -3.34 11.98 -0.21
N GLY A 127 -3.10 11.20 -1.27
CA GLY A 127 -2.53 11.69 -2.51
C GLY A 127 -1.04 11.39 -2.69
N PHE A 128 -0.44 10.58 -1.82
CA PHE A 128 0.95 10.17 -1.90
C PHE A 128 1.16 8.98 -2.85
N GLN A 129 2.37 8.88 -3.41
CA GLN A 129 2.87 7.74 -4.16
C GLN A 129 3.48 6.73 -3.19
N VAL A 130 3.06 5.48 -3.30
CA VAL A 130 3.52 4.40 -2.43
C VAL A 130 4.07 3.27 -3.28
N LEU A 131 5.06 2.55 -2.77
CA LEU A 131 5.54 1.29 -3.33
C LEU A 131 5.69 0.27 -2.20
N TYR A 132 5.12 -0.91 -2.38
CA TYR A 132 5.31 -2.06 -1.52
C TYR A 132 6.25 -3.06 -2.18
N ARG A 133 7.25 -3.53 -1.42
CA ARG A 133 8.11 -4.65 -1.80
C ARG A 133 8.50 -5.47 -0.59
N SER A 134 8.62 -6.78 -0.78
CA SER A 134 9.36 -7.61 0.18
C SER A 134 10.85 -7.30 0.08
N ILE A 135 11.58 -7.46 1.19
CA ILE A 135 13.05 -7.32 1.16
C ILE A 135 13.70 -8.29 0.16
N PHE A 136 13.13 -9.49 -0.01
CA PHE A 136 13.63 -10.48 -0.97
C PHE A 136 13.46 -10.03 -2.42
N ASP A 137 12.33 -9.38 -2.74
CA ASP A 137 12.08 -8.85 -4.08
C ASP A 137 12.91 -7.60 -4.34
N LEU A 138 13.14 -6.76 -3.32
CA LEU A 138 14.06 -5.63 -3.41
C LEU A 138 15.44 -6.12 -3.81
N VAL A 139 16.02 -7.05 -3.04
CA VAL A 139 17.34 -7.61 -3.33
C VAL A 139 17.38 -8.29 -4.70
N ARG A 140 16.32 -9.01 -5.07
CA ARG A 140 16.22 -9.65 -6.39
C ARG A 140 16.21 -8.63 -7.54
N ASP A 141 15.54 -7.49 -7.36
CA ASP A 141 15.52 -6.43 -8.37
C ASP A 141 16.93 -5.84 -8.58
N PHE A 142 17.68 -5.57 -7.50
CA PHE A 142 19.05 -5.06 -7.58
C PHE A 142 20.03 -6.08 -8.18
N LEU A 143 19.97 -7.35 -7.76
CA LEU A 143 20.81 -8.42 -8.30
C LEU A 143 20.63 -8.61 -9.81
N LYS A 144 19.39 -8.48 -10.29
CA LYS A 144 19.13 -8.53 -11.75
C LYS A 144 19.74 -7.33 -12.45
N ASP A 145 19.68 -6.14 -11.85
CA ASP A 145 20.13 -4.91 -12.46
C ASP A 145 21.65 -4.80 -12.60
N GLU A 146 22.39 -5.33 -11.63
CA GLU A 146 23.84 -5.42 -11.66
C GLU A 146 24.32 -6.25 -12.86
N ALA A 147 23.60 -7.33 -13.19
CA ALA A 147 23.87 -8.14 -14.38
C ALA A 147 23.64 -7.37 -15.70
N PHE A 148 22.86 -6.29 -15.71
CA PHE A 148 22.51 -5.50 -16.89
C PHE A 148 23.09 -4.07 -16.90
N GLN A 149 23.95 -3.71 -15.93
CA GLN A 149 24.55 -2.37 -15.79
C GLN A 149 23.53 -1.21 -15.74
N GLN A 150 22.33 -1.45 -15.20
CA GLN A 150 21.22 -0.47 -15.18
C GLN A 150 20.92 0.11 -13.78
N GLN A 151 21.85 0.01 -12.83
CA GLN A 151 21.71 0.31 -11.38
C GLN A 151 20.87 1.57 -11.05
N ASP A 152 21.06 2.66 -11.80
CA ASP A 152 20.32 3.91 -11.60
C ASP A 152 18.80 3.77 -11.78
N ARG A 153 18.35 2.87 -12.66
CA ARG A 153 16.93 2.70 -12.99
C ARG A 153 16.19 2.00 -11.85
N VAL A 154 16.73 0.90 -11.33
CA VAL A 154 16.11 0.19 -10.20
C VAL A 154 16.15 1.07 -8.97
N LEU A 155 17.26 1.76 -8.72
CA LEU A 155 17.33 2.67 -7.58
C LEU A 155 16.26 3.78 -7.64
N ARG A 156 16.07 4.43 -8.81
CA ARG A 156 15.00 5.43 -8.99
C ARG A 156 13.60 4.88 -8.72
N LYS A 157 13.34 3.59 -8.99
CA LYS A 157 12.06 2.93 -8.65
C LYS A 157 11.79 2.97 -7.14
N TYR A 158 12.82 2.79 -6.33
CA TYR A 158 12.74 2.80 -4.86
C TYR A 158 12.81 4.20 -4.25
N LEU A 159 13.42 5.18 -4.92
CA LEU A 159 13.53 6.56 -4.42
C LEU A 159 12.33 7.45 -4.78
N LYS A 160 11.68 7.20 -5.93
CA LYS A 160 10.57 8.02 -6.43
C LYS A 160 9.33 8.07 -5.51
N PRO A 161 8.89 6.96 -4.89
CA PRO A 161 7.68 6.96 -4.04
C PRO A 161 7.85 7.87 -2.83
N ASP A 162 6.77 8.55 -2.45
CA ASP A 162 6.70 9.33 -1.21
C ASP A 162 6.83 8.41 0.01
N VAL A 163 6.24 7.20 -0.05
CA VAL A 163 6.38 6.14 0.96
C VAL A 163 6.88 4.86 0.32
N LEU A 164 7.96 4.29 0.85
CA LEU A 164 8.43 2.95 0.50
C LEU A 164 8.10 1.98 1.63
N ILE A 165 7.40 0.89 1.35
CA ILE A 165 7.16 -0.19 2.31
C ILE A 165 8.10 -1.35 1.97
N VAL A 166 9.01 -1.68 2.89
CA VAL A 166 9.89 -2.84 2.83
C VAL A 166 9.43 -3.88 3.84
N ASP A 167 8.86 -4.96 3.36
CA ASP A 167 8.21 -5.97 4.19
C ASP A 167 9.07 -7.24 4.37
N ASP A 168 8.66 -8.07 5.34
CA ASP A 168 9.14 -9.44 5.53
C ASP A 168 10.61 -9.61 5.95
N MET A 169 11.18 -8.60 6.60
CA MET A 169 12.47 -8.76 7.26
C MET A 169 12.36 -9.79 8.40
N GLY A 170 13.39 -10.61 8.62
CA GLY A 170 13.36 -11.59 9.71
C GLY A 170 12.90 -13.01 9.37
N LEU A 171 12.37 -13.27 8.17
CA LEU A 171 11.75 -14.58 7.83
C LEU A 171 12.73 -15.65 7.38
N LYS A 172 13.70 -15.29 6.54
CA LYS A 172 14.72 -16.21 5.99
C LYS A 172 16.06 -15.48 5.91
N ALA A 173 17.13 -16.25 5.76
CA ALA A 173 18.44 -15.69 5.42
C ALA A 173 18.34 -14.93 4.10
N LEU A 174 18.87 -13.71 4.08
CA LEU A 174 18.92 -12.90 2.87
C LEU A 174 20.09 -13.35 1.98
N PRO A 175 20.01 -13.12 0.66
CA PRO A 175 21.15 -13.28 -0.23
C PRO A 175 22.34 -12.41 0.19
N GLN A 176 23.54 -12.74 -0.31
CA GLN A 176 24.71 -11.87 -0.18
C GLN A 176 24.42 -10.48 -0.79
N HIS A 177 25.10 -9.45 -0.28
CA HIS A 177 24.92 -8.02 -0.65
C HIS A 177 23.54 -7.41 -0.32
N ALA A 178 22.63 -8.15 0.31
CA ALA A 178 21.33 -7.61 0.72
C ALA A 178 21.44 -6.40 1.67
N GLY A 179 22.43 -6.42 2.56
CA GLY A 179 22.75 -5.30 3.45
C GLY A 179 23.12 -4.03 2.69
N GLU A 180 23.98 -4.15 1.67
CA GLU A 180 24.46 -3.03 0.86
C GLU A 180 23.32 -2.38 0.07
N TYR A 181 22.49 -3.17 -0.63
CA TYR A 181 21.37 -2.62 -1.40
C TYR A 181 20.32 -1.95 -0.51
N LEU A 182 20.00 -2.56 0.63
CA LEU A 182 19.06 -1.96 1.58
C LEU A 182 19.63 -0.67 2.16
N LEU A 183 20.92 -0.67 2.52
CA LEU A 183 21.61 0.52 3.00
C LEU A 183 21.55 1.63 1.97
N GLU A 184 21.85 1.36 0.70
CA GLU A 184 21.79 2.39 -0.35
C GLU A 184 20.40 3.04 -0.46
N VAL A 185 19.34 2.24 -0.41
CA VAL A 185 17.96 2.75 -0.46
C VAL A 185 17.65 3.59 0.78
N VAL A 186 17.98 3.11 1.99
CA VAL A 186 17.73 3.83 3.25
C VAL A 186 18.52 5.14 3.28
N MET A 187 19.81 5.10 2.92
CA MET A 187 20.69 6.26 2.86
C MET A 187 20.13 7.39 2.00
N ARG A 188 19.64 7.06 0.80
CA ARG A 188 19.14 8.06 -0.16
C ARG A 188 17.73 8.55 0.15
N ARG A 189 16.99 7.84 1.01
CA ARG A 189 15.65 8.25 1.47
C ARG A 189 15.68 8.98 2.80
N TYR A 190 16.71 8.77 3.61
CA TYR A 190 16.93 9.44 4.89
C TYR A 190 16.73 10.96 4.77
N GLU A 191 15.91 11.53 5.67
CA GLU A 191 15.49 12.95 5.72
C GLU A 191 14.80 13.51 4.46
N ASN A 192 14.56 12.68 3.45
CA ASN A 192 13.96 13.10 2.18
C ASN A 192 12.56 12.50 1.99
N ARG A 193 12.38 11.21 2.31
CA ARG A 193 11.15 10.45 2.06
C ARG A 193 10.97 9.35 3.09
N SER A 194 9.74 9.13 3.53
CA SER A 194 9.42 8.12 4.53
C SER A 194 9.52 6.69 4.03
N THR A 195 9.91 5.81 4.93
CA THR A 195 10.05 4.37 4.73
C THR A 195 9.35 3.63 5.87
N ILE A 196 8.52 2.65 5.52
CA ILE A 196 7.88 1.74 6.45
C ILE A 196 8.56 0.39 6.34
N MET A 197 9.08 -0.14 7.43
CA MET A 197 9.67 -1.48 7.48
C MET A 197 8.89 -2.39 8.40
N THR A 198 8.87 -3.69 8.09
CA THR A 198 8.42 -4.70 9.05
C THR A 198 9.52 -5.73 9.30
N SER A 199 9.67 -6.14 10.56
CA SER A 199 10.59 -7.21 10.93
C SER A 199 9.98 -8.21 11.91
N ASN A 200 10.31 -9.48 11.67
CA ASN A 200 10.01 -10.61 12.56
C ASN A 200 11.12 -10.87 13.58
N ARG A 201 12.23 -10.13 13.50
CA ARG A 201 13.38 -10.24 14.39
C ARG A 201 13.58 -8.91 15.13
N PRO A 202 14.11 -8.97 16.35
CA PRO A 202 14.46 -7.75 17.07
C PRO A 202 15.63 -7.06 16.36
N ILE A 203 15.83 -5.77 16.63
CA ILE A 203 16.76 -4.90 15.89
C ILE A 203 18.20 -5.40 16.01
N GLU A 204 18.57 -5.96 17.17
CA GLU A 204 19.90 -6.47 17.50
C GLU A 204 20.32 -7.63 16.61
N ASP A 205 19.36 -8.37 16.05
CA ASP A 205 19.60 -9.50 15.16
C ASP A 205 19.84 -9.07 13.69
N TRP A 206 19.68 -7.78 13.34
CA TRP A 206 19.76 -7.33 11.96
C TRP A 206 21.16 -7.50 11.35
N GLY A 207 22.22 -7.37 12.15
CA GLY A 207 23.59 -7.62 11.69
C GLY A 207 23.78 -9.06 11.21
N LYS A 208 23.25 -10.04 11.95
CA LYS A 208 23.27 -11.46 11.55
C LYS A 208 22.36 -11.73 10.36
N LEU A 209 21.22 -11.04 10.29
CA LEU A 209 20.24 -11.25 9.24
C LEU A 209 20.69 -10.72 7.87
N LEU A 210 21.33 -9.56 7.87
CA LEU A 210 21.86 -8.93 6.65
C LEU A 210 23.21 -9.53 6.23
N GLY A 211 23.88 -10.26 7.13
CA GLY A 211 25.22 -10.81 6.88
C GLY A 211 26.32 -9.76 6.86
N ASP A 212 26.01 -8.53 7.27
CA ASP A 212 26.88 -7.36 7.25
C ASP A 212 26.57 -6.49 8.47
N VAL A 213 27.41 -6.59 9.50
CA VAL A 213 27.26 -5.86 10.76
C VAL A 213 27.49 -4.35 10.57
N PRO A 214 28.53 -3.90 9.85
CA PRO A 214 28.67 -2.49 9.47
C PRO A 214 27.45 -1.91 8.76
N ALA A 215 26.95 -2.57 7.71
CA ALA A 215 25.79 -2.04 6.96
C ALA A 215 24.52 -2.04 7.81
N ALA A 216 24.30 -3.09 8.62
CA ALA A 216 23.17 -3.11 9.56
C ALA A 216 23.25 -1.94 10.54
N SER A 217 24.43 -1.67 11.12
CA SER A 217 24.62 -0.55 12.05
C SER A 217 24.35 0.80 11.38
N ALA A 218 24.82 0.96 10.14
CA ALA A 218 24.60 2.16 9.33
C ALA A 218 23.13 2.37 8.92
N ILE A 219 22.38 1.30 8.67
CA ILE A 219 20.94 1.34 8.43
C ILE A 219 20.23 1.78 9.70
N LEU A 220 20.54 1.13 10.84
CA LEU A 220 19.88 1.40 12.11
C LEU A 220 20.10 2.83 12.58
N ASP A 221 21.33 3.33 12.48
CA ASP A 221 21.68 4.71 12.82
C ASP A 221 20.78 5.73 12.09
N ARG A 222 20.58 5.56 10.79
CA ARG A 222 19.82 6.51 9.96
C ARG A 222 18.32 6.28 10.01
N PHE A 223 17.91 5.03 9.88
CA PHE A 223 16.49 4.68 9.90
C PHE A 223 15.87 4.95 11.27
N LEU A 224 16.55 4.56 12.37
CA LEU A 224 15.97 4.71 13.71
C LEU A 224 16.08 6.12 14.28
N HIS A 225 16.91 7.00 13.72
CA HIS A 225 17.02 8.38 14.21
C HIS A 225 15.67 9.10 14.24
N HIS A 226 14.80 8.81 13.26
CA HIS A 226 13.45 9.38 13.14
C HIS A 226 12.33 8.35 13.00
N ALA A 227 12.59 7.07 13.26
CA ALA A 227 11.56 6.04 13.12
C ALA A 227 10.63 5.97 14.34
N GLN A 228 9.32 5.99 14.08
CA GLN A 228 8.34 5.53 15.03
C GLN A 228 8.32 4.00 15.06
N THR A 229 8.78 3.41 16.17
CA THR A 229 8.80 1.96 16.35
C THR A 229 7.53 1.47 17.04
N ILE A 230 6.79 0.60 16.36
CA ILE A 230 5.56 -0.03 16.86
C ILE A 230 5.83 -1.52 17.06
N ALA A 231 6.01 -1.90 18.33
CA ALA A 231 6.08 -3.31 18.73
C ALA A 231 4.68 -3.90 18.83
N ILE A 232 4.45 -5.00 18.11
CA ILE A 232 3.19 -5.73 18.07
C ILE A 232 3.41 -7.09 18.72
N THR A 233 2.78 -7.29 19.87
CA THR A 233 2.70 -8.59 20.55
C THR A 233 1.35 -9.24 20.31
N GLY A 234 1.26 -10.57 20.38
CA GLY A 234 -0.02 -11.27 20.32
C GLY A 234 0.05 -12.64 19.66
N ARG A 235 -1.09 -13.33 19.62
CA ARG A 235 -1.23 -14.61 18.91
C ARG A 235 -1.25 -14.39 17.40
N SER A 236 -0.81 -15.38 16.63
CA SER A 236 -0.86 -15.33 15.17
C SER A 236 -2.31 -15.38 14.68
N TYR A 237 -2.75 -14.36 13.94
CA TYR A 237 -4.07 -14.31 13.30
C TYR A 237 -4.26 -15.46 12.30
N ARG A 238 -3.17 -15.89 11.64
CA ARG A 238 -3.21 -16.98 10.64
C ARG A 238 -3.61 -18.33 11.24
N LEU A 239 -3.40 -18.52 12.56
CA LEU A 239 -3.79 -19.73 13.28
C LEU A 239 -5.27 -19.72 13.70
N LYS A 240 -5.92 -18.54 13.74
CA LYS A 240 -7.35 -18.40 14.05
C LYS A 240 -8.22 -19.12 13.01
N ASP A 241 -7.88 -18.97 11.73
CA ASP A 241 -8.59 -19.60 10.61
C ASP A 241 -8.32 -21.13 10.53
N GLN A 242 -7.20 -21.60 11.09
CA GLN A 242 -6.88 -23.04 11.18
C GLN A 242 -7.54 -23.74 12.37
N ALA A 243 -7.86 -22.98 13.43
CA ALA A 243 -8.58 -23.48 14.60
C ALA A 243 -10.10 -23.68 14.35
N VAL A 244 -10.63 -23.17 13.22
CA VAL A 244 -11.94 -23.58 12.71
C VAL A 244 -11.76 -24.94 12.04
N SER A 245 -12.03 -25.99 12.81
CA SER A 245 -11.66 -27.38 12.54
C SER A 245 -12.34 -28.01 11.30
N PRO A 246 -11.84 -29.16 10.80
CA PRO A 246 -12.19 -29.79 9.51
C PRO A 246 -13.65 -30.23 9.33
N GLU A 247 -14.49 -30.16 10.36
CA GLU A 247 -15.87 -30.66 10.33
C GLU A 247 -16.79 -29.81 9.45
N ALA A 248 -16.56 -28.49 9.38
CA ALA A 248 -17.32 -27.60 8.50
C ALA A 248 -17.05 -27.84 7.00
N ARG A 249 -15.95 -28.53 6.65
CA ARG A 249 -15.63 -28.92 5.27
C ARG A 249 -16.37 -30.19 4.82
N LYS A 250 -16.75 -31.08 5.74
CA LYS A 250 -17.54 -32.30 5.42
C LYS A 250 -19.01 -32.00 5.15
N ALA A 251 -19.54 -30.89 5.67
CA ALA A 251 -20.94 -30.47 5.46
C ALA A 251 -21.21 -29.78 4.09
N ARG A 252 -20.21 -29.67 3.20
CA ARG A 252 -20.32 -29.00 1.89
C ARG A 252 -20.04 -29.90 0.68
N LYS A 253 -20.34 -31.20 0.76
CA LYS A 253 -20.46 -32.02 -0.46
C LYS A 253 -21.87 -31.84 -1.05
N PRO A 254 -22.02 -31.50 -2.35
CA PRO A 254 -23.33 -31.42 -2.99
C PRO A 254 -23.96 -32.79 -3.13
N LEU A 255 -25.26 -32.89 -2.82
CA LEU A 255 -26.16 -33.94 -3.28
C LEU A 255 -26.33 -33.80 -4.80
N THR A 256 -25.54 -34.53 -5.58
CA THR A 256 -25.86 -34.82 -6.99
C THR A 256 -25.27 -36.18 -7.36
N GLU A 257 -25.90 -37.24 -6.88
CA GLU A 257 -25.90 -38.56 -7.52
C GLU A 257 -27.29 -39.16 -7.32
N GLU A 258 -28.24 -38.72 -8.14
CA GLU A 258 -29.40 -39.51 -8.53
C GLU A 258 -29.94 -38.92 -9.84
N VAL A 259 -30.48 -39.80 -10.68
CA VAL A 259 -30.96 -39.59 -12.06
C VAL A 259 -29.89 -39.64 -13.16
N ALA A 260 -29.46 -40.86 -13.49
CA ALA A 260 -29.39 -41.26 -14.89
C ALA A 260 -29.84 -42.73 -15.03
N ALA A 261 -30.66 -42.93 -16.07
CA ALA A 261 -31.36 -44.13 -16.53
C ALA A 261 -30.59 -45.46 -16.47
#